data_AF-A0A6J7AJ37-F1
#
_entry.id   AF-A0A6J7AJ37-F1
#
_cell.length_a   1.000
_cell.length_b   1.000
_cell.length_c   1.000
_cell.angle_alpha   90.00
_cell.angle_beta   90.00
_cell.angle_gamma   90.00
#
_symmetry.space_group_name_H-M   'P 1'
#
loop_
_entity.id
_entity.type
_entity.pdbx_description
1 polymer ?
#
loop_
_entity_poly.entity_id
_entity_poly.type
_entity_poly.pdbx_seq_one_letter_code
_entity_poly.pdbx_strand_id
1 'polypeptide(L)'
;MKTLTAIIPFYNEERTIMELVRQLDLLPHGILTECIFVNDGSTDSSVQLLNEALQNLNLTYQIISKPNGGKASAIRQGAKALTTSHVVILDSDLELSTADIEKLWNIVQSGESDFVFGYRAFLSHSSFTYRYSRGNQLISNIYGIFFNEVITDIMCGYKLVPSENLQTLPYKYRHFGLEIEIPMHMWLNHQRPYEVDVAYKARTRAQGKSISVKDAFAVIASMAIFRITHKRARI
;
A
#
# COMPACT_ATOMS: atom_id res chain seq x y z
N MET A 1 16.35 -16.32 6.70
CA MET A 1 14.91 -16.47 7.00
C MET A 1 14.18 -15.27 6.43
N LYS A 2 12.96 -15.44 5.93
CA LYS A 2 12.17 -14.31 5.42
C LYS A 2 11.66 -13.47 6.61
N THR A 3 11.82 -12.16 6.54
CA THR A 3 11.41 -11.14 7.51
C THR A 3 10.58 -10.06 6.82
N LEU A 4 9.68 -9.43 7.57
CA LEU A 4 8.68 -8.50 7.04
C LEU A 4 8.67 -7.18 7.81
N THR A 5 8.79 -6.06 7.09
CA THR A 5 8.52 -4.71 7.62
C THR A 5 7.17 -4.21 7.14
N ALA A 6 6.39 -3.59 8.02
CA ALA A 6 5.26 -2.75 7.60
C ALA A 6 5.71 -1.29 7.47
N ILE A 7 5.59 -0.69 6.27
CA ILE A 7 5.73 0.76 6.10
C ILE A 7 4.36 1.40 6.22
N ILE A 8 4.26 2.37 7.14
CA ILE A 8 3.00 2.99 7.55
C ILE A 8 3.11 4.51 7.34
N PRO A 9 2.76 5.04 6.15
CA PRO A 9 2.69 6.47 5.93
C PRO A 9 1.48 7.05 6.67
N PHE A 10 1.64 8.22 7.29
CA PHE A 10 0.53 8.93 7.92
C PHE A 10 0.64 10.46 7.75
N TYR A 11 -0.51 11.11 7.61
CA TYR A 11 -0.65 12.56 7.54
C TYR A 11 -2.01 12.97 8.09
N ASN A 12 -2.02 13.61 9.25
CA ASN A 12 -3.25 14.04 9.93
C ASN A 12 -4.27 12.91 10.17
N GLU A 13 -3.81 11.82 10.81
CA GLU A 13 -4.58 10.60 11.09
C GLU A 13 -4.81 10.43 12.62
N GLU A 14 -5.01 11.53 13.35
CA GLU A 14 -5.24 11.52 14.82
C GLU A 14 -6.41 10.63 15.26
N ARG A 15 -7.36 10.38 14.34
CA ARG A 15 -8.56 9.57 14.59
C ARG A 15 -8.30 8.06 14.56
N THR A 16 -7.25 7.62 13.88
CA THR A 16 -7.02 6.20 13.59
C THR A 16 -5.67 5.70 14.11
N ILE A 17 -4.68 6.58 14.30
CA ILE A 17 -3.30 6.19 14.59
C ILE A 17 -3.14 5.34 15.87
N MET A 18 -3.89 5.65 16.93
CA MET A 18 -3.85 4.84 18.17
C MET A 18 -4.44 3.44 17.96
N GLU A 19 -5.58 3.37 17.27
CA GLU A 19 -6.25 2.10 16.97
C GLU A 19 -5.41 1.24 16.03
N LEU A 20 -4.71 1.87 15.08
CA LEU A 20 -3.75 1.20 14.21
C LEU A 20 -2.64 0.52 15.00
N VAL A 21 -2.00 1.25 15.93
CA VAL A 21 -0.95 0.68 16.79
C VAL A 21 -1.50 -0.47 17.64
N ARG A 22 -2.70 -0.31 18.21
CA ARG A 22 -3.37 -1.37 18.97
C ARG A 22 -3.60 -2.62 18.12
N GLN A 23 -4.02 -2.46 16.86
CA GLN A 23 -4.24 -3.60 15.97
C GLN A 23 -2.95 -4.28 15.53
N LEU A 24 -1.86 -3.52 15.36
CA LEU A 24 -0.53 -4.08 15.07
C LEU A 24 -0.02 -4.95 16.24
N ASP A 25 -0.26 -4.52 17.49
CA ASP A 25 0.10 -5.28 18.69
C ASP A 25 -0.70 -6.59 18.84
N LEU A 26 -1.90 -6.65 18.24
CA LEU A 26 -2.74 -7.86 18.22
C LEU A 26 -2.37 -8.87 17.13
N LEU A 27 -1.46 -8.53 16.21
CA LEU A 27 -1.02 -9.49 15.20
C LEU A 27 -0.28 -10.66 15.88
N PRO A 28 -0.40 -11.89 15.34
CA PRO A 28 0.36 -13.02 15.87
C PRO A 28 1.87 -12.73 15.90
N HIS A 29 2.54 -13.21 16.94
CA HIS A 29 3.99 -13.04 17.07
C HIS A 29 4.73 -13.60 15.85
N GLY A 30 5.69 -12.83 15.33
CA GLY A 30 6.52 -13.22 14.19
C GLY A 30 5.93 -12.90 12.81
N ILE A 31 4.71 -12.33 12.73
CA ILE A 31 4.18 -11.81 11.46
C ILE A 31 4.99 -10.59 11.01
N LEU A 32 5.10 -9.57 11.86
CA LEU A 32 5.94 -8.40 11.60
C LEU A 32 7.27 -8.52 12.35
N THR A 33 8.35 -8.22 11.65
CA THR A 33 9.67 -8.05 12.24
C THR A 33 9.84 -6.64 12.79
N GLU A 34 9.37 -5.65 12.04
CA GLU A 34 9.37 -4.24 12.45
C GLU A 34 8.27 -3.42 11.77
N CYS A 35 7.96 -2.26 12.34
CA CYS A 35 7.13 -1.23 11.74
C CYS A 35 7.95 0.05 11.48
N ILE A 36 7.78 0.66 10.32
CA ILE A 36 8.35 1.98 10.00
C ILE A 36 7.19 2.95 9.80
N PHE A 37 6.94 3.77 10.82
CA PHE A 37 5.96 4.85 10.76
C PHE A 37 6.58 6.08 10.10
N VAL A 38 5.98 6.56 9.01
CA VAL A 38 6.48 7.72 8.27
C VAL A 38 5.49 8.88 8.33
N ASN A 39 5.81 9.87 9.17
CA ASN A 39 5.06 11.11 9.27
C ASN A 39 5.34 12.01 8.06
N ASP A 40 4.31 12.24 7.24
CA ASP A 40 4.36 13.11 6.07
C ASP A 40 4.02 14.58 6.41
N GLY A 41 4.52 15.07 7.54
CA GLY A 41 4.40 16.47 7.95
C GLY A 41 3.07 16.81 8.62
N SER A 42 2.51 15.90 9.41
CA SER A 42 1.25 16.11 10.15
C SER A 42 1.29 17.39 11.00
N THR A 43 0.17 18.10 11.05
CA THR A 43 -0.03 19.35 11.78
C THR A 43 -1.04 19.23 12.92
N ASP A 44 -1.67 18.06 13.05
CA ASP A 44 -2.63 17.73 14.11
C ASP A 44 -1.95 16.93 15.24
N SER A 45 -2.75 16.30 16.12
CA SER A 45 -2.22 15.53 17.24
C SER A 45 -1.66 14.15 16.87
N SER A 46 -1.59 13.75 15.59
CA SER A 46 -1.18 12.41 15.16
C SER A 46 0.16 11.94 15.73
N VAL A 47 1.17 12.82 15.73
CA VAL A 47 2.53 12.48 16.18
C VAL A 47 2.55 12.24 17.68
N GLN A 48 1.83 13.07 18.45
CA GLN A 48 1.72 12.91 19.88
C GLN A 48 1.04 11.57 20.22
N LEU A 49 -0.12 11.32 19.62
CA LEU A 49 -0.90 10.10 19.85
C LEU A 49 -0.15 8.83 19.43
N LEU A 50 0.63 8.90 18.34
CA LEU A 50 1.52 7.80 17.94
C LEU A 50 2.56 7.52 19.02
N ASN A 51 3.26 8.54 19.52
CA ASN A 51 4.26 8.36 20.56
C ASN A 51 3.66 7.78 21.85
N GLU A 52 2.47 8.21 22.24
CA GLU A 52 1.73 7.66 23.39
C GLU A 52 1.40 6.18 23.17
N ALA A 53 0.86 5.83 22.00
CA ALA A 53 0.48 4.44 21.68
C ALA A 53 1.68 3.50 21.62
N LEU A 54 2.83 3.97 21.13
CA LEU A 54 4.04 3.15 20.98
C LEU A 54 4.72 2.79 22.30
N GLN A 55 4.44 3.49 23.40
CA GLN A 55 5.03 3.19 24.72
C GLN A 55 4.75 1.75 25.19
N ASN A 56 3.64 1.17 24.75
CA ASN A 56 3.21 -0.18 25.13
C ASN A 56 3.33 -1.20 24.00
N LEU A 57 3.83 -0.81 22.82
CA LEU A 57 3.92 -1.69 21.66
C LEU A 57 5.06 -2.69 21.84
N ASN A 58 4.75 -3.99 21.82
CA ASN A 58 5.77 -5.04 21.92
C ASN A 58 6.25 -5.51 20.54
N LEU A 59 6.62 -4.56 19.68
CA LEU A 59 7.12 -4.78 18.32
C LEU A 59 8.22 -3.75 18.02
N THR A 60 9.28 -4.17 17.33
CA THR A 60 10.33 -3.24 16.88
C THR A 60 9.73 -2.16 15.99
N TYR A 61 10.05 -0.89 16.23
CA TYR A 61 9.54 0.19 15.40
C TYR A 61 10.56 1.31 15.17
N GLN A 62 10.35 2.05 14.08
CA GLN A 62 11.04 3.28 13.77
C GLN A 62 10.03 4.37 13.39
N ILE A 63 10.33 5.61 13.75
CA ILE A 63 9.57 6.80 13.33
C ILE A 63 10.46 7.67 12.45
N ILE A 64 9.97 8.02 11.26
CA ILE A 64 10.62 8.96 10.35
C ILE A 64 9.70 10.14 10.12
N SER A 65 10.19 11.36 10.31
CA SER A 65 9.45 12.58 10.02
C SER A 65 10.04 13.33 8.83
N LYS A 66 9.18 13.83 7.94
CA LYS A 66 9.55 14.63 6.77
C LYS A 66 8.52 15.73 6.49
N PRO A 67 8.85 16.77 5.71
CA PRO A 67 7.86 17.71 5.17
C PRO A 67 6.84 17.00 4.28
N ASN A 68 5.61 17.50 4.17
CA ASN A 68 4.57 16.88 3.36
C ASN A 68 4.97 16.77 1.87
N GLY A 69 4.90 15.55 1.33
CA GLY A 69 5.15 15.26 -0.08
C GLY A 69 4.19 14.23 -0.67
N GLY A 70 3.18 13.79 0.09
CA GLY A 70 2.23 12.75 -0.25
C GLY A 70 2.69 11.33 0.07
N LYS A 71 1.75 10.39 0.05
CA LYS A 71 1.92 8.96 0.34
C LYS A 71 3.15 8.34 -0.34
N ALA A 72 3.29 8.50 -1.66
CA ALA A 72 4.44 7.98 -2.40
C ALA A 72 5.80 8.51 -1.88
N SER A 73 5.85 9.78 -1.47
CA SER A 73 7.06 10.39 -0.91
C SER A 73 7.37 9.86 0.50
N ALA A 74 6.35 9.59 1.31
CA ALA A 74 6.49 8.97 2.61
C ALA A 74 6.97 7.51 2.49
N ILE A 75 6.34 6.71 1.63
CA ILE A 75 6.75 5.32 1.39
C ILE A 75 8.18 5.26 0.85
N ARG A 76 8.58 6.14 -0.08
CA ARG A 76 9.97 6.26 -0.53
C ARG A 76 10.94 6.50 0.62
N GLN A 77 10.56 7.33 1.58
CA GLN A 77 11.42 7.63 2.71
C GLN A 77 11.52 6.43 3.67
N GLY A 78 10.42 5.71 3.90
CA GLY A 78 10.43 4.45 4.65
C GLY A 78 11.24 3.35 3.95
N ALA A 79 11.14 3.24 2.63
CA ALA A 79 11.83 2.22 1.84
C ALA A 79 13.35 2.26 2.02
N LYS A 80 13.92 3.47 2.13
CA LYS A 80 15.36 3.67 2.40
C LYS A 80 15.84 3.08 3.72
N ALA A 81 14.94 2.87 4.68
CA ALA A 81 15.25 2.33 6.00
C ALA A 81 14.98 0.82 6.12
N LEU A 82 14.45 0.17 5.07
CA LEU A 82 14.17 -1.27 5.09
C LEU A 82 15.46 -2.08 5.25
N THR A 83 15.43 -3.00 6.21
CA THR A 83 16.50 -3.99 6.44
C THR A 83 16.02 -5.44 6.32
N THR A 84 14.70 -5.63 6.25
CA THR A 84 14.04 -6.93 6.12
C THR A 84 13.95 -7.39 4.67
N SER A 85 13.66 -8.69 4.47
CA SER A 85 13.57 -9.25 3.12
C SER A 85 12.35 -8.79 2.33
N HIS A 86 11.23 -8.50 3.02
CA HIS A 86 9.96 -8.14 2.41
C HIS A 86 9.36 -6.93 3.12
N VAL A 87 8.51 -6.22 2.41
CA VAL A 87 7.80 -5.06 2.91
C VAL A 87 6.33 -5.15 2.53
N VAL A 88 5.45 -4.80 3.48
CA VAL A 88 4.04 -4.53 3.21
C VAL A 88 3.76 -3.05 3.42
N ILE A 89 3.04 -2.45 2.47
CA ILE A 89 2.52 -1.09 2.62
C ILE A 89 1.18 -1.16 3.35
N LEU A 90 1.07 -0.42 4.46
CA LEU A 90 -0.14 -0.36 5.28
C LEU A 90 -0.60 1.10 5.41
N ASP A 91 -1.77 1.42 4.86
CA ASP A 91 -2.38 2.73 5.06
C ASP A 91 -2.85 2.91 6.50
N SER A 92 -2.67 4.11 7.06
CA SER A 92 -2.95 4.42 8.46
C SER A 92 -4.42 4.77 8.75
N ASP A 93 -5.28 4.72 7.73
CA ASP A 93 -6.69 5.14 7.82
C ASP A 93 -7.67 4.03 8.20
N LEU A 94 -7.19 2.80 8.31
CA LEU A 94 -7.97 1.61 8.63
C LEU A 94 -9.12 1.32 7.63
N GLU A 95 -9.03 1.78 6.37
CA GLU A 95 -9.94 1.31 5.30
C GLU A 95 -9.70 -0.19 5.01
N LEU A 96 -8.48 -0.68 5.20
CA LEU A 96 -8.08 -2.08 5.04
C LEU A 96 -7.78 -2.71 6.40
N SER A 97 -8.19 -3.96 6.61
CA SER A 97 -7.96 -4.64 7.87
C SER A 97 -6.50 -5.04 8.05
N THR A 98 -5.89 -4.56 9.14
CA THR A 98 -4.52 -4.93 9.55
C THR A 98 -4.31 -6.44 9.70
N ALA A 99 -5.35 -7.18 10.11
CA ALA A 99 -5.30 -8.63 10.26
C ALA A 99 -5.03 -9.37 8.95
N ASP A 100 -5.34 -8.78 7.79
CA ASP A 100 -5.06 -9.40 6.50
C ASP A 100 -3.56 -9.45 6.18
N ILE A 101 -2.69 -8.71 6.91
CA ILE A 101 -1.24 -8.83 6.78
C ILE A 101 -0.79 -10.28 7.01
N GLU A 102 -1.39 -10.99 7.97
CA GLU A 102 -1.11 -12.40 8.22
C GLU A 102 -1.40 -13.25 6.98
N LYS A 103 -2.55 -13.05 6.32
CA LYS A 103 -2.91 -13.79 5.11
C LYS A 103 -1.90 -13.56 3.99
N LEU A 104 -1.50 -12.29 3.75
CA LEU A 104 -0.51 -11.95 2.74
C LEU A 104 0.85 -12.58 3.06
N TRP A 105 1.26 -12.54 4.33
CA TRP A 105 2.55 -13.05 4.76
C TRP A 105 2.63 -14.58 4.70
N ASN A 106 1.54 -15.29 5.00
CA ASN A 106 1.50 -16.74 4.92
C ASN A 106 1.79 -17.28 3.51
N ILE A 107 1.37 -16.58 2.45
CA ILE A 107 1.69 -16.91 1.05
C ILE A 107 3.21 -16.82 0.79
N VAL A 108 3.86 -15.82 1.39
CA VAL A 108 5.31 -15.64 1.26
C VAL A 108 6.06 -16.70 2.07
N GLN A 109 5.59 -17.01 3.27
CA GLN A 109 6.20 -18.01 4.14
C GLN A 109 6.05 -19.44 3.59
N SER A 110 4.93 -19.76 2.95
CA SER A 110 4.72 -21.06 2.29
C SER A 110 5.57 -21.23 1.03
N GLY A 111 6.10 -20.13 0.49
CA GLY A 111 6.89 -20.12 -0.74
C GLY A 111 6.06 -20.10 -2.01
N GLU A 112 4.75 -19.85 -1.92
CA GLU A 112 3.86 -19.74 -3.09
C GLU A 112 4.17 -18.53 -3.96
N SER A 113 4.49 -17.38 -3.36
CA SER A 113 4.89 -16.17 -4.09
C SER A 113 5.63 -15.19 -3.17
N ASP A 114 6.62 -14.47 -3.71
CA ASP A 114 7.25 -13.33 -3.02
C ASP A 114 6.53 -11.99 -3.26
N PHE A 115 5.58 -11.97 -4.21
CA PHE A 115 4.76 -10.81 -4.54
C PHE A 115 3.30 -11.12 -4.24
N VAL A 116 2.70 -10.38 -3.30
CA VAL A 116 1.32 -10.61 -2.87
C VAL A 116 0.57 -9.29 -2.80
N PHE A 117 -0.51 -9.17 -3.57
CA PHE A 117 -1.37 -8.01 -3.58
C PHE A 117 -2.72 -8.35 -2.94
N GLY A 118 -3.23 -7.43 -2.13
CA GLY A 118 -4.62 -7.49 -1.69
C GLY A 118 -5.54 -6.99 -2.80
N TYR A 119 -6.77 -7.52 -2.88
CA TYR A 119 -7.83 -6.94 -3.71
C TYR A 119 -9.11 -6.71 -2.90
N ARG A 120 -9.84 -5.63 -3.23
CA ARG A 120 -11.12 -5.32 -2.59
C ARG A 120 -12.26 -5.89 -3.41
N ALA A 121 -13.14 -6.67 -2.78
CA ALA A 121 -14.30 -7.26 -3.44
C ALA A 121 -15.44 -6.25 -3.74
N PHE A 122 -15.38 -5.03 -3.20
CA PHE A 122 -16.39 -3.97 -3.33
C PHE A 122 -17.84 -4.41 -3.06
N LEU A 123 -18.07 -5.04 -1.90
CA LEU A 123 -19.38 -5.53 -1.49
C LEU A 123 -20.29 -4.38 -1.01
N SER A 124 -21.61 -4.59 -1.04
CA SER A 124 -22.61 -3.56 -0.69
C SER A 124 -22.45 -2.98 0.72
N HIS A 125 -22.00 -3.80 1.68
CA HIS A 125 -21.80 -3.38 3.07
C HIS A 125 -20.46 -2.66 3.31
N SER A 126 -19.51 -2.76 2.38
CA SER A 126 -18.16 -2.17 2.50
C SER A 126 -17.92 -1.00 1.54
N SER A 127 -18.70 -0.88 0.47
CA SER A 127 -18.52 0.09 -0.60
C SER A 127 -19.78 0.91 -0.88
N PHE A 128 -19.85 2.10 -0.30
CA PHE A 128 -21.04 2.96 -0.37
C PHE A 128 -21.20 3.74 -1.67
N THR A 129 -20.39 3.49 -2.71
CA THR A 129 -20.48 4.26 -3.96
C THR A 129 -20.15 3.41 -5.18
N TYR A 130 -21.18 3.14 -5.98
CA TYR A 130 -21.10 2.42 -7.24
C TYR A 130 -20.04 3.00 -8.20
N ARG A 131 -20.03 4.33 -8.36
CA ARG A 131 -19.10 5.02 -9.28
C ARG A 131 -17.63 4.78 -8.92
N TYR A 132 -17.30 4.75 -7.62
CA TYR A 132 -15.93 4.50 -7.17
C TYR A 132 -15.52 3.05 -7.40
N SER A 133 -16.38 2.10 -7.03
CA SER A 133 -16.14 0.67 -7.27
C SER A 133 -15.92 0.38 -8.77
N ARG A 134 -16.80 0.87 -9.65
CA ARG A 134 -16.68 0.64 -11.10
C ARG A 134 -15.56 1.42 -11.74
N GLY A 135 -15.27 2.63 -11.27
CA GLY A 135 -14.09 3.38 -11.72
C GLY A 135 -12.79 2.64 -11.40
N ASN A 136 -12.71 2.02 -10.23
CA ASN A 136 -11.56 1.23 -9.82
C ASN A 136 -11.36 -0.03 -10.69
N GLN A 137 -12.45 -0.75 -10.96
CA GLN A 137 -12.43 -1.89 -11.88
C GLN A 137 -12.05 -1.47 -13.30
N LEU A 138 -12.54 -0.32 -13.77
CA LEU A 138 -12.16 0.22 -15.06
C LEU A 138 -10.66 0.50 -15.15
N ILE A 139 -10.06 1.10 -14.13
CA ILE A 139 -8.60 1.35 -14.08
C ILE A 139 -7.83 0.02 -14.15
N SER A 140 -8.27 -0.99 -13.40
CA SER A 140 -7.64 -2.33 -13.41
C SER A 140 -7.76 -3.01 -14.77
N ASN A 141 -8.90 -2.90 -15.45
CA ASN A 141 -9.08 -3.40 -16.82
C ASN A 141 -8.19 -2.66 -17.83
N ILE A 142 -8.04 -1.35 -17.70
CA ILE A 142 -7.15 -0.55 -18.55
C ILE A 142 -5.69 -0.98 -18.36
N TYR A 143 -5.27 -1.26 -17.12
CA TYR A 143 -3.97 -1.87 -16.85
C TYR A 143 -3.82 -3.19 -17.63
N GLY A 144 -4.82 -4.07 -17.55
CA GLY A 144 -4.79 -5.34 -18.28
C GLY A 144 -4.69 -5.18 -19.80
N ILE A 145 -5.34 -4.17 -20.38
CA ILE A 145 -5.23 -3.86 -21.82
C ILE A 145 -3.80 -3.41 -22.17
N PHE A 146 -3.19 -2.55 -21.36
CA PHE A 146 -1.85 -2.02 -21.65
C PHE A 146 -0.74 -3.05 -21.44
N PHE A 147 -0.85 -3.87 -20.40
CA PHE A 147 0.23 -4.73 -19.93
C PHE A 147 0.00 -6.23 -20.21
N ASN A 148 -1.19 -6.61 -20.67
CA ASN A 148 -1.60 -8.00 -20.92
C ASN A 148 -1.44 -8.88 -19.67
N GLU A 149 -1.89 -8.36 -18.53
CA GLU A 149 -1.88 -9.03 -17.23
C GLU A 149 -3.23 -8.88 -16.54
N VAL A 150 -3.64 -9.91 -15.81
CA VAL A 150 -4.86 -9.87 -15.02
C VAL A 150 -4.47 -9.51 -13.60
N ILE A 151 -4.94 -8.36 -13.13
CA ILE A 151 -4.86 -7.93 -11.72
C ILE A 151 -6.25 -7.37 -11.38
N THR A 152 -6.88 -7.96 -10.37
CA THR A 152 -8.28 -7.72 -10.01
C THR A 152 -8.50 -6.31 -9.47
N ASP A 153 -7.58 -5.81 -8.63
CA ASP A 153 -7.65 -4.47 -8.03
C ASP A 153 -6.27 -3.82 -7.95
N ILE A 154 -5.84 -3.20 -9.05
CA ILE A 154 -4.51 -2.58 -9.15
C ILE A 154 -4.29 -1.44 -8.14
N MET A 155 -5.39 -0.78 -7.75
CA MET A 155 -5.41 0.41 -6.89
C MET A 155 -5.54 0.07 -5.41
N CYS A 156 -5.57 -1.21 -5.05
CA CYS A 156 -5.49 -1.60 -3.64
C CYS A 156 -4.11 -1.23 -3.09
N GLY A 157 -4.10 -0.63 -1.89
CA GLY A 157 -2.87 -0.20 -1.22
C GLY A 157 -2.06 -1.36 -0.63
N TYR A 158 -2.69 -2.50 -0.35
CA TYR A 158 -1.99 -3.68 0.18
C TYR A 158 -1.13 -4.33 -0.89
N LYS A 159 0.16 -4.01 -0.83
CA LYS A 159 1.20 -4.59 -1.67
C LYS A 159 2.31 -5.08 -0.75
N LEU A 160 2.47 -6.40 -0.71
CA LEU A 160 3.59 -7.08 -0.09
C LEU A 160 4.55 -7.49 -1.21
N VAL A 161 5.77 -6.95 -1.16
CA VAL A 161 6.81 -7.19 -2.17
C VAL A 161 8.17 -7.39 -1.50
N PRO A 162 9.17 -7.94 -2.19
CA PRO A 162 10.55 -7.91 -1.71
C PRO A 162 11.00 -6.47 -1.45
N SER A 163 11.74 -6.24 -0.37
CA SER A 163 12.18 -4.90 0.01
C SER A 163 13.01 -4.21 -1.07
N GLU A 164 13.83 -4.96 -1.79
CA GLU A 164 14.65 -4.46 -2.90
C GLU A 164 13.81 -3.84 -4.02
N ASN A 165 12.65 -4.44 -4.36
CA ASN A 165 11.74 -3.90 -5.36
C ASN A 165 11.20 -2.52 -4.98
N LEU A 166 10.93 -2.30 -3.69
CA LEU A 166 10.45 -1.01 -3.20
C LEU A 166 11.59 0.00 -3.03
N GLN A 167 12.79 -0.45 -2.66
CA GLN A 167 13.99 0.38 -2.54
C GLN A 167 14.48 0.93 -3.89
N THR A 168 14.40 0.11 -4.95
CA THR A 168 14.88 0.45 -6.30
C THR A 168 13.82 1.12 -7.18
N LEU A 169 12.58 1.24 -6.70
CA LEU A 169 11.50 1.89 -7.43
C LEU A 169 11.84 3.38 -7.71
N PRO A 170 11.52 3.93 -8.90
CA PRO A 170 11.84 5.33 -9.20
C PRO A 170 11.04 6.36 -8.41
N TYR A 171 9.83 6.02 -7.94
CA TYR A 171 8.86 6.93 -7.32
C TYR A 171 8.56 8.15 -8.20
N LYS A 172 8.37 7.90 -9.49
CA LYS A 172 8.12 8.92 -10.51
C LYS A 172 6.71 9.51 -10.38
N TYR A 173 5.74 8.71 -9.94
CA TYR A 173 4.34 9.10 -9.93
C TYR A 173 3.90 9.59 -8.55
N ARG A 174 3.19 10.72 -8.50
CA ARG A 174 2.74 11.36 -7.26
C ARG A 174 1.36 10.84 -6.83
N HIS A 175 0.98 11.11 -5.59
CA HIS A 175 -0.33 10.75 -5.01
C HIS A 175 -0.62 9.24 -5.16
N PHE A 176 -1.74 8.87 -5.78
CA PHE A 176 -2.15 7.48 -6.04
C PHE A 176 -1.35 6.79 -7.16
N GLY A 177 -0.33 7.46 -7.70
CA GLY A 177 0.51 6.92 -8.77
C GLY A 177 1.41 5.76 -8.34
N LEU A 178 1.76 5.67 -7.05
CA LEU A 178 2.56 4.54 -6.56
C LEU A 178 1.85 3.19 -6.79
N GLU A 179 0.52 3.20 -6.74
CA GLU A 179 -0.28 1.99 -6.77
C GLU A 179 -0.21 1.31 -8.14
N ILE A 180 -0.02 2.11 -9.20
CA ILE A 180 0.27 1.62 -10.54
C ILE A 180 1.78 1.48 -10.81
N GLU A 181 2.65 2.25 -10.14
CA GLU A 181 4.09 2.22 -10.40
C GLU A 181 4.72 0.88 -10.03
N ILE A 182 4.37 0.34 -8.85
CA ILE A 182 4.85 -0.96 -8.39
C ILE A 182 4.53 -2.07 -9.42
N PRO A 183 3.27 -2.31 -9.81
CA PRO A 183 2.96 -3.35 -10.79
C PRO A 183 3.53 -3.09 -12.18
N MET A 184 3.62 -1.83 -12.63
CA MET A 184 4.26 -1.51 -13.91
C MET A 184 5.75 -1.88 -13.93
N HIS A 185 6.46 -1.68 -12.82
CA HIS A 185 7.86 -2.11 -12.71
C HIS A 185 8.00 -3.62 -12.51
N MET A 186 7.08 -4.27 -11.79
CA MET A 186 7.01 -5.73 -11.74
C MET A 186 6.80 -6.34 -13.13
N TRP A 187 5.93 -5.72 -13.95
CA TRP A 187 5.70 -6.14 -15.33
C TRP A 187 7.01 -6.13 -16.12
N LEU A 188 7.83 -5.08 -16.03
CA LEU A 188 9.13 -5.03 -16.71
C LEU A 188 10.05 -6.20 -16.31
N ASN A 189 9.97 -6.64 -15.06
CA ASN A 189 10.79 -7.70 -14.49
C ASN A 189 10.17 -9.10 -14.59
N HIS A 190 9.07 -9.26 -15.33
CA HIS A 190 8.36 -10.53 -15.45
C HIS A 190 7.84 -11.11 -14.12
N GLN A 191 7.57 -10.23 -13.17
CA GLN A 191 7.03 -10.55 -11.85
C GLN A 191 5.50 -10.39 -11.88
N ARG A 192 4.80 -11.28 -11.19
CA ARG A 192 3.34 -11.26 -11.08
C ARG A 192 2.92 -11.46 -9.62
N PRO A 193 1.93 -10.71 -9.14
CA PRO A 193 1.44 -10.88 -7.78
C PRO A 193 0.52 -12.10 -7.67
N TYR A 194 0.54 -12.73 -6.50
CA TYR A 194 -0.54 -13.54 -5.99
C TYR A 194 -1.61 -12.60 -5.42
N GLU A 195 -2.89 -12.83 -5.69
CA GLU A 195 -3.98 -11.98 -5.20
C GLU A 195 -4.72 -12.61 -4.02
N VAL A 196 -4.88 -11.86 -2.93
CA VAL A 196 -5.62 -12.26 -1.72
C VAL A 196 -6.76 -11.29 -1.46
N ASP A 197 -7.93 -11.79 -1.06
CA ASP A 197 -9.05 -10.93 -0.70
C ASP A 197 -8.75 -10.22 0.63
N VAL A 198 -9.01 -8.91 0.68
CA VAL A 198 -8.79 -8.12 1.88
C VAL A 198 -10.08 -7.46 2.34
N ALA A 199 -10.30 -7.48 3.65
CA ALA A 199 -11.44 -6.85 4.28
C ALA A 199 -11.33 -5.33 4.14
N TYR A 200 -12.34 -4.77 3.49
CA TYR A 200 -12.40 -3.35 3.13
C TYR A 200 -13.57 -2.68 3.82
N LYS A 201 -13.37 -1.45 4.29
CA LYS A 201 -14.44 -0.57 4.78
C LYS A 201 -14.19 0.85 4.30
N ALA A 202 -14.98 1.31 3.34
CA ALA A 202 -14.81 2.64 2.77
C ALA A 202 -15.03 3.75 3.79
N ARG A 203 -14.09 4.71 3.84
CA ARG A 203 -14.27 6.04 4.43
C ARG A 203 -15.26 6.86 3.60
N THR A 204 -15.99 7.72 4.27
CA THR A 204 -16.83 8.75 3.65
C THR A 204 -15.98 9.95 3.21
N ARG A 205 -16.52 10.83 2.36
CA ARG A 205 -15.84 12.11 1.99
C ARG A 205 -15.62 13.01 3.20
N ALA A 206 -16.54 12.99 4.17
CA ALA A 206 -16.39 13.73 5.44
C ALA A 206 -15.22 13.22 6.30
N GLN A 207 -14.79 11.98 6.06
CA GLN A 207 -13.63 11.35 6.70
C GLN A 207 -12.36 11.47 5.85
N GLY A 208 -12.33 12.38 4.85
CA GLY A 208 -11.11 12.73 4.12
C GLY A 208 -10.91 12.01 2.79
N LYS A 209 -11.89 11.23 2.30
CA LYS A 209 -11.76 10.56 0.99
C LYS A 209 -11.70 11.56 -0.16
N SER A 210 -10.51 11.78 -0.72
CA SER A 210 -10.22 12.83 -1.70
C SER A 210 -9.90 12.31 -3.11
N ILE A 211 -10.52 11.22 -3.56
CA ILE A 211 -10.29 10.69 -4.92
C ILE A 211 -11.17 11.45 -5.93
N SER A 212 -10.52 12.10 -6.90
CA SER A 212 -11.16 12.84 -7.98
C SER A 212 -11.08 12.10 -9.31
N VAL A 213 -11.96 12.48 -10.25
CA VAL A 213 -11.91 11.99 -11.64
C VAL A 213 -10.61 12.41 -12.34
N LYS A 214 -10.04 13.55 -11.96
CA LYS A 214 -8.75 14.03 -12.50
C LYS A 214 -7.61 13.06 -12.15
N ASP A 215 -7.64 12.49 -10.94
CA ASP A 215 -6.65 11.50 -10.50
C ASP A 215 -6.73 10.23 -11.35
N ALA A 216 -7.96 9.78 -11.68
CA ALA A 216 -8.16 8.63 -12.55
C ALA A 216 -7.58 8.87 -13.96
N PHE A 217 -7.79 10.05 -14.55
CA PHE A 217 -7.19 10.40 -15.84
C PHE A 217 -5.66 10.47 -15.78
N ALA A 218 -5.10 11.05 -14.71
CA ALA A 218 -3.66 11.12 -14.51
C ALA A 218 -3.03 9.72 -14.39
N VAL A 219 -3.69 8.80 -13.69
CA VAL A 219 -3.30 7.39 -13.57
C VAL A 219 -3.31 6.68 -14.93
N ILE A 220 -4.39 6.84 -15.71
CA ILE A 220 -4.49 6.22 -17.04
C ILE A 220 -3.41 6.76 -17.99
N ALA A 221 -3.21 8.09 -18.02
CA ALA A 221 -2.17 8.71 -18.83
C ALA A 221 -0.77 8.22 -18.43
N SER A 222 -0.53 8.08 -17.12
CA SER A 222 0.73 7.55 -16.59
C SER A 222 1.02 6.14 -17.07
N MET A 223 0.02 5.25 -17.05
CA MET A 223 0.15 3.88 -17.57
C MET A 223 0.43 3.85 -19.07
N ALA A 224 -0.31 4.66 -19.85
CA ALA A 224 -0.11 4.74 -21.30
C ALA A 224 1.30 5.23 -21.66
N ILE A 225 1.77 6.30 -21.02
CA ILE A 225 3.12 6.85 -21.20
C ILE A 225 4.16 5.79 -20.82
N PHE A 226 3.99 5.12 -19.67
CA PHE A 226 4.92 4.08 -19.22
C PHE A 226 5.03 2.97 -20.28
N ARG A 227 3.88 2.48 -20.75
CA ARG A 227 3.81 1.40 -21.74
C ARG A 227 4.46 1.75 -23.09
N ILE A 228 4.38 3.01 -23.51
CA ILE A 228 5.00 3.50 -24.75
C ILE A 228 6.51 3.68 -24.58
N THR A 229 6.94 4.18 -23.42
CA THR A 229 8.35 4.54 -23.16
C THR A 229 9.22 3.37 -22.71
N HIS A 230 8.62 2.28 -22.20
CA HIS A 230 9.36 1.10 -21.76
C HIS A 230 9.00 -0.12 -22.62
N LYS A 231 10.02 -0.86 -23.04
CA LYS A 231 9.87 -2.14 -23.72
C LYS A 231 10.20 -3.25 -22.73
N ARG A 232 9.23 -4.12 -22.43
CA ARG A 232 9.48 -5.39 -21.73
C ARG A 232 10.31 -6.28 -22.63
N ALA A 233 11.41 -6.83 -22.12
CA ALA A 233 12.20 -7.80 -22.85
C ALA A 233 11.32 -9.02 -23.22
N ARG A 234 11.61 -9.66 -24.35
CA ARG A 234 11.02 -10.97 -24.63
C ARG A 234 11.83 -12.01 -23.87
N ILE A 235 11.15 -12.82 -23.06
CA ILE A 235 11.70 -14.07 -22.51
C ILE A 235 11.60 -15.12 -23.61
#